data_AF-H3SGE0-F1
#
_entry.id   AF-H3SGE0-F1
#
_cell.length_a   1.000
_cell.length_b   1.000
_cell.length_c   1.000
_cell.angle_alpha   90.00
_cell.angle_beta   90.00
_cell.angle_gamma   90.00
#
_symmetry.space_group_name_H-M   'P 1'
#
loop_
_entity.id
_entity.type
_entity.pdbx_description
1 polymer ?
#
loop_
_entity_poly.entity_id
_entity_poly.type
_entity_poly.pdbx_seq_one_letter_code
_entity_poly.pdbx_strand_id
1 'polypeptide(L)'
;MEKKHRPVLSAIVLVIALINLGIYGYPYFYDYVLNAKSFSFQDVLQEHLKEKEIKSISIRKTEDDTKNESGFVFLKDEQEIKLFITSLSEIQVRGIHSSKSWDTMYQIFIDGEINGVTKIIRSLRISKNGTIAISKSYEPEKFYTISDESVLDTLKFLEQTIQKKLQDKENKG
;
A
#
# COMPACT_ATOMS: atom_id res chain seq x y z
N MET A 1 2.76 -12.15 63.36
CA MET A 1 3.39 -11.53 62.19
C MET A 1 2.47 -11.68 61.00
N GLU A 2 1.68 -10.65 60.71
CA GLU A 2 0.71 -10.65 59.60
C GLU A 2 1.42 -10.57 58.24
N LYS A 3 1.13 -11.53 57.35
CA LYS A 3 1.54 -11.48 55.94
C LYS A 3 0.61 -10.52 55.17
N LYS A 4 0.90 -9.22 55.17
CA LYS A 4 0.12 -8.16 54.48
C LYS A 4 0.80 -7.58 53.23
N HIS A 5 1.49 -8.41 52.42
CA HIS A 5 2.16 -7.93 51.19
C HIS A 5 1.83 -8.69 49.89
N ARG A 6 0.70 -9.41 49.83
CA ARG A 6 0.30 -10.15 48.61
C ARG A 6 -0.59 -9.41 47.59
N PRO A 7 -1.46 -8.44 47.93
CA PRO A 7 -2.37 -7.85 46.93
C PRO A 7 -1.70 -6.82 46.03
N VAL A 8 -0.66 -6.12 46.51
CA VAL A 8 0.01 -5.06 45.73
C VAL A 8 0.90 -5.65 44.62
N LEU A 9 1.64 -6.72 44.93
CA LEU A 9 2.52 -7.37 43.96
C LEU A 9 1.73 -8.05 42.83
N SER A 10 0.58 -8.66 43.18
CA SER A 10 -0.32 -9.28 42.20
C SER A 10 -0.98 -8.24 41.30
N ALA A 11 -1.35 -7.06 41.83
CA ALA A 11 -1.86 -5.95 41.03
C ALA A 11 -0.81 -5.41 40.04
N ILE A 12 0.45 -5.26 40.47
CA ILE A 12 1.54 -4.79 39.59
C ILE A 12 1.80 -5.79 38.46
N VAL A 13 1.85 -7.10 38.76
CA VAL A 13 2.02 -8.15 37.75
C VAL A 13 0.85 -8.16 36.77
N LEU A 14 -0.38 -7.95 37.24
CA LEU A 14 -1.57 -7.86 36.38
C LEU A 14 -1.47 -6.66 35.43
N VAL A 15 -1.07 -5.49 35.91
CA VAL A 15 -0.89 -4.29 35.07
C VAL A 15 0.21 -4.51 34.03
N ILE A 16 1.33 -5.12 34.40
CA ILE A 16 2.40 -5.47 33.45
C ILE A 16 1.90 -6.48 32.41
N ALA A 17 1.12 -7.49 32.82
CA ALA A 17 0.53 -8.46 31.89
C ALA A 17 -0.46 -7.81 30.92
N LEU A 18 -1.29 -6.87 31.39
CA LEU A 18 -2.24 -6.13 30.55
C LEU A 18 -1.54 -5.15 29.59
N ILE A 19 -0.48 -4.47 30.04
CA ILE A 19 0.35 -3.64 29.17
C ILE A 19 1.04 -4.51 28.12
N ASN A 20 1.57 -5.67 28.49
CA ASN A 20 2.16 -6.61 27.53
C ASN A 20 1.12 -7.17 26.56
N LEU A 21 -0.10 -7.48 27.00
CA LEU A 21 -1.21 -7.85 26.12
C LEU A 21 -1.64 -6.70 25.21
N GLY A 22 -1.60 -5.45 25.69
CA GLY A 22 -1.92 -4.26 24.90
C GLY A 22 -0.82 -3.89 23.90
N ILE A 23 0.45 -4.10 24.22
CA ILE A 23 1.58 -3.77 23.33
C ILE A 23 1.87 -4.93 22.37
N TYR A 24 1.92 -6.16 22.89
CA TYR A 24 2.25 -7.35 22.10
C TYR A 24 1.03 -8.07 21.58
N GLY A 25 -0.13 -8.02 22.24
CA GLY A 25 -1.36 -8.68 21.78
C GLY A 25 -2.22 -7.83 20.87
N TYR A 26 -2.17 -6.48 20.96
CA TYR A 26 -2.92 -5.59 20.07
C TYR A 26 -2.55 -5.74 18.59
N PRO A 27 -1.27 -5.89 18.19
CA PRO A 27 -0.93 -6.17 16.79
C PRO A 27 -1.57 -7.48 16.29
N TYR A 28 -1.59 -8.53 17.12
CA TYR A 28 -2.21 -9.81 16.77
C TYR A 28 -3.74 -9.74 16.74
N PHE A 29 -4.37 -8.98 17.64
CA PHE A 29 -5.83 -8.75 17.62
C PHE A 29 -6.25 -7.89 16.44
N TYR A 30 -5.46 -6.86 16.11
CA TYR A 30 -5.67 -6.02 14.94
C TYR A 30 -5.56 -6.84 13.66
N ASP A 31 -4.52 -7.69 13.56
CA ASP A 31 -4.39 -8.65 12.46
C ASP A 31 -5.55 -9.66 12.44
N TYR A 32 -6.02 -10.19 13.57
CA TYR A 32 -7.07 -11.22 13.58
C TYR A 32 -8.46 -10.68 13.21
N VAL A 33 -8.80 -9.45 13.59
CA VAL A 33 -10.14 -8.86 13.39
C VAL A 33 -10.26 -8.12 12.05
N LEU A 34 -9.18 -7.50 11.55
CA LEU A 34 -9.18 -6.83 10.24
C LEU A 34 -8.67 -7.72 9.09
N ASN A 35 -7.86 -8.77 9.34
CA ASN A 35 -7.27 -9.59 8.25
C ASN A 35 -8.07 -10.84 7.90
N ALA A 36 -9.20 -11.11 8.55
CA ALA A 36 -9.97 -12.34 8.28
C ALA A 36 -10.80 -12.27 6.99
N LYS A 37 -11.10 -11.08 6.47
CA LYS A 37 -11.97 -10.91 5.30
C LYS A 37 -11.31 -10.04 4.24
N SER A 38 -11.23 -10.56 3.02
CA SER A 38 -10.84 -9.78 1.85
C SER A 38 -11.88 -8.71 1.55
N PHE A 39 -11.40 -7.56 1.09
CA PHE A 39 -12.21 -6.44 0.66
C PHE A 39 -11.61 -5.80 -0.59
N SER A 40 -12.39 -4.98 -1.28
CA SER A 40 -11.94 -4.32 -2.49
C SER A 40 -10.92 -3.23 -2.16
N PHE A 41 -9.84 -3.17 -2.93
CA PHE A 41 -8.87 -2.08 -2.82
C PHE A 41 -9.49 -0.72 -3.16
N GLN A 42 -10.67 -0.69 -3.81
CA GLN A 42 -11.49 0.50 -3.95
C GLN A 42 -11.74 1.20 -2.62
N ASP A 43 -12.00 0.47 -1.54
CA ASP A 43 -12.31 1.07 -0.23
C ASP A 43 -11.09 1.82 0.32
N VAL A 44 -9.89 1.27 0.11
CA VAL A 44 -8.62 1.94 0.44
C VAL A 44 -8.43 3.16 -0.43
N LEU A 45 -8.59 3.03 -1.76
CA LEU A 45 -8.43 4.15 -2.68
C LEU A 45 -9.42 5.27 -2.38
N GLN A 46 -10.66 4.96 -2.03
CA GLN A 46 -11.67 5.96 -1.64
C GLN A 46 -11.28 6.66 -0.35
N GLU A 47 -10.87 5.96 0.71
CA GLU A 47 -10.38 6.58 1.95
C GLU A 47 -9.21 7.55 1.66
N HIS A 48 -8.32 7.14 0.75
CA HIS A 48 -7.04 7.80 0.55
C HIS A 48 -7.04 8.88 -0.55
N LEU A 49 -7.96 8.83 -1.51
CA LEU A 49 -8.02 9.74 -2.68
C LEU A 49 -9.29 10.59 -2.73
N LYS A 50 -10.23 10.43 -1.79
CA LYS A 50 -11.48 11.22 -1.77
C LYS A 50 -11.21 12.71 -1.94
N GLU A 51 -12.00 13.35 -2.79
CA GLU A 51 -12.02 14.82 -3.01
C GLU A 51 -10.73 15.39 -3.61
N LYS A 52 -9.80 14.56 -4.10
CA LYS A 52 -8.57 15.01 -4.76
C LYS A 52 -8.65 14.77 -6.25
N GLU A 53 -8.42 15.83 -7.02
CA GLU A 53 -8.22 15.71 -8.46
C GLU A 53 -6.84 15.09 -8.73
N ILE A 54 -6.84 13.92 -9.39
CA ILE A 54 -5.62 13.23 -9.80
C ILE A 54 -5.16 13.87 -11.12
N LYS A 55 -3.94 14.41 -11.14
CA LYS A 55 -3.37 15.08 -12.32
C LYS A 55 -2.47 14.15 -13.13
N SER A 56 -1.73 13.29 -12.44
CA SER A 56 -0.87 12.31 -13.09
C SER A 56 -0.60 11.11 -12.20
N ILE A 57 -0.24 10.01 -12.86
CA ILE A 57 0.27 8.82 -12.20
C ILE A 57 1.62 8.51 -12.83
N SER A 58 2.66 8.32 -12.01
CA SER A 58 3.96 7.85 -12.47
C SER A 58 4.23 6.45 -11.96
N ILE A 59 4.67 5.57 -12.85
CA ILE A 59 4.87 4.14 -12.57
C ILE A 59 6.31 3.79 -12.92
N ARG A 60 6.99 3.09 -12.02
CA ARG A 60 8.34 2.57 -12.25
C ARG A 60 8.38 1.10 -11.84
N LYS A 61 8.88 0.26 -12.75
CA LYS A 61 9.26 -1.13 -12.44
C LYS A 61 10.68 -1.15 -11.89
N THR A 62 10.92 -1.90 -10.82
CA THR A 62 12.21 -1.89 -10.09
C THR A 62 13.21 -2.94 -10.60
N GLU A 63 12.76 -3.96 -11.34
CA GLU A 63 13.60 -5.08 -11.80
C GLU A 63 14.46 -4.81 -13.05
N ASP A 64 14.40 -3.64 -13.68
CA ASP A 64 15.23 -3.35 -14.86
C ASP A 64 16.66 -2.94 -14.43
N ASP A 65 17.49 -3.97 -14.22
CA ASP A 65 18.96 -3.89 -14.07
C ASP A 65 19.68 -3.89 -15.44
N THR A 66 18.98 -3.58 -16.53
CA THR A 66 19.57 -3.49 -17.88
C THR A 66 19.67 -2.04 -18.35
N LYS A 67 20.80 -1.41 -18.04
CA LYS A 67 21.59 -0.40 -18.81
C LYS A 67 20.93 0.70 -19.67
N ASN A 68 19.62 0.82 -19.84
CA ASN A 68 18.98 1.81 -20.70
C ASN A 68 17.79 2.47 -19.96
N GLU A 69 17.94 3.77 -19.74
CA GLU A 69 16.95 4.73 -19.22
C GLU A 69 16.13 4.32 -17.99
N SER A 70 16.47 4.93 -16.87
CA SER A 70 15.62 5.13 -15.70
C SER A 70 14.25 5.74 -16.09
N GLY A 71 13.29 4.91 -16.49
CA GLY A 71 12.05 5.37 -17.13
C GLY A 71 10.86 5.26 -16.20
N PHE A 72 10.46 6.36 -15.57
CA PHE A 72 9.08 6.46 -15.13
C PHE A 72 8.17 6.49 -16.36
N VAL A 73 7.12 5.69 -16.33
CA VAL A 73 5.98 5.81 -17.24
C VAL A 73 4.98 6.76 -16.63
N PHE A 74 4.54 7.76 -17.40
CA PHE A 74 3.61 8.78 -16.93
C PHE A 74 2.24 8.64 -17.60
N LEU A 75 1.19 8.58 -16.79
CA LEU A 75 -0.20 8.70 -17.20
C LEU A 75 -0.64 10.13 -16.89
N LYS A 76 -1.06 10.87 -17.93
CA LYS A 76 -1.57 12.25 -17.83
C LYS A 76 -2.95 12.41 -18.48
N ASP A 77 -3.34 11.45 -19.32
CA ASP A 77 -4.66 11.43 -19.93
C ASP A 77 -5.70 10.97 -18.90
N GLU A 78 -6.84 11.66 -18.84
CA GLU A 78 -7.87 11.41 -17.85
C GLU A 78 -8.47 10.00 -17.98
N GLN A 79 -8.63 9.49 -19.20
CA GLN A 79 -9.16 8.15 -19.43
C GLN A 79 -8.16 7.09 -19.00
N GLU A 80 -6.87 7.29 -19.27
CA GLU A 80 -5.81 6.39 -18.79
C GLU A 80 -5.71 6.36 -17.27
N ILE A 81 -5.76 7.52 -16.63
CA ILE A 81 -5.77 7.63 -15.17
C ILE A 81 -7.00 6.90 -14.60
N LYS A 82 -8.18 7.12 -15.17
CA LYS A 82 -9.42 6.47 -14.74
C LYS A 82 -9.35 4.95 -14.89
N LEU A 83 -8.87 4.46 -16.03
CA LEU A 83 -8.70 3.02 -16.28
C LEU A 83 -7.72 2.42 -15.27
N PHE A 84 -6.57 3.07 -15.04
CA PHE A 84 -5.58 2.61 -14.08
C PHE A 84 -6.13 2.52 -12.65
N ILE A 85 -6.82 3.56 -12.19
CA ILE A 85 -7.45 3.57 -10.85
C ILE A 85 -8.55 2.50 -10.76
N THR A 86 -9.32 2.30 -11.83
CA THR A 86 -10.35 1.25 -11.88
C THR A 86 -9.72 -0.13 -11.77
N SER A 87 -8.68 -0.43 -12.55
CA SER A 87 -7.97 -1.72 -12.46
C SER A 87 -7.34 -1.96 -11.09
N LEU A 88 -6.78 -0.92 -10.44
CA LEU A 88 -6.32 -1.04 -9.06
C LEU A 88 -7.47 -1.34 -8.09
N SER A 89 -8.63 -0.71 -8.29
CA SER A 89 -9.79 -0.84 -7.39
C SER A 89 -10.40 -2.24 -7.39
N GLU A 90 -10.28 -2.98 -8.49
CA GLU A 90 -10.79 -4.34 -8.65
C GLU A 90 -10.00 -5.38 -7.85
N ILE A 91 -8.79 -5.04 -7.40
CA ILE A 91 -7.94 -5.93 -6.61
C ILE A 91 -8.57 -6.22 -5.26
N GLN A 92 -8.70 -7.50 -4.90
CA GLN A 92 -9.10 -7.92 -3.56
C GLN A 92 -7.88 -7.96 -2.65
N VAL A 93 -7.96 -7.28 -1.51
CA VAL A 93 -6.86 -7.18 -0.55
C VAL A 93 -7.32 -7.55 0.86
N ARG A 94 -6.36 -7.88 1.71
CA ARG A 94 -6.52 -7.95 3.17
C ARG A 94 -5.46 -7.09 3.83
N GLY A 95 -5.79 -6.45 4.95
CA GLY A 95 -4.81 -5.77 5.78
C GLY A 95 -3.74 -6.76 6.25
N ILE A 96 -2.52 -6.28 6.50
CA ILE A 96 -1.49 -7.04 7.21
C ILE A 96 -0.63 -6.11 8.06
N HIS A 97 -0.05 -6.63 9.13
CA HIS A 97 1.13 -6.02 9.73
C HIS A 97 2.39 -6.43 8.96
N SER A 98 3.16 -5.46 8.46
CA SER A 98 4.47 -5.70 7.83
C SER A 98 5.53 -4.82 8.49
N SER A 99 6.61 -5.44 8.97
CA SER A 99 7.64 -4.76 9.78
C SER A 99 8.94 -4.50 9.04
N LYS A 100 9.14 -4.96 7.79
CA LYS A 100 10.45 -4.89 7.11
C LYS A 100 10.41 -4.82 5.60
N SER A 101 11.50 -4.27 5.04
CA SER A 101 11.84 -4.14 3.62
C SER A 101 11.52 -5.39 2.82
N TRP A 102 10.91 -5.16 1.67
CA TRP A 102 10.34 -6.19 0.83
C TRP A 102 10.54 -5.78 -0.62
N ASP A 103 10.84 -6.77 -1.47
CA ASP A 103 11.27 -6.57 -2.86
C ASP A 103 10.20 -5.86 -3.67
N THR A 104 10.31 -4.54 -3.72
CA THR A 104 9.41 -3.68 -4.48
C THR A 104 9.60 -4.02 -5.95
N MET A 105 8.52 -4.43 -6.60
CA MET A 105 8.44 -4.68 -8.04
C MET A 105 7.98 -3.42 -8.77
N TYR A 106 7.03 -2.69 -8.18
CA TYR A 106 6.49 -1.45 -8.72
C TYR A 106 6.49 -0.33 -7.69
N GLN A 107 6.90 0.86 -8.14
CA GLN A 107 6.70 2.12 -7.44
C GLN A 107 5.70 2.96 -8.24
N ILE A 108 4.62 3.39 -7.60
CA ILE A 108 3.56 4.18 -8.21
C ILE A 108 3.39 5.46 -7.39
N PHE A 109 3.47 6.62 -8.03
CA PHE A 109 3.17 7.90 -7.41
C PHE A 109 1.92 8.48 -8.05
N ILE A 110 0.96 8.87 -7.22
CA ILE A 110 -0.26 9.55 -7.62
C ILE A 110 -0.09 11.01 -7.25
N ASP A 111 -0.06 11.86 -8.27
CA ASP A 111 0.02 13.30 -8.13
C ASP A 111 -1.36 13.92 -8.21
N GLY A 112 -1.63 14.88 -7.33
CA GLY A 112 -2.86 15.65 -7.35
C GLY A 112 -2.60 17.14 -7.14
N GLU A 113 -3.61 17.95 -7.41
CA GLU A 113 -3.53 19.39 -7.17
C GLU A 113 -3.90 19.71 -5.72
N ILE A 114 -3.00 20.40 -5.01
CA ILE A 114 -3.26 20.95 -3.68
C ILE A 114 -2.93 22.43 -3.73
N ASN A 115 -3.95 23.29 -3.58
CA ASN A 115 -3.81 24.75 -3.59
C ASN A 115 -3.08 25.28 -4.84
N GLY A 116 -3.41 24.79 -6.04
CA GLY A 116 -2.77 25.22 -7.28
C GLY A 116 -1.39 24.62 -7.57
N VAL A 117 -0.90 23.71 -6.71
CA VAL A 117 0.42 23.06 -6.88
C VAL A 117 0.26 21.56 -6.99
N THR A 118 0.83 20.97 -8.04
CA THR A 118 0.93 19.52 -8.21
C THR A 118 1.88 18.93 -7.17
N LYS A 119 1.38 17.99 -6.37
CA LYS A 119 2.16 17.28 -5.35
C LYS A 119 1.80 15.81 -5.35
N ILE A 120 2.75 14.98 -4.94
CA ILE A 120 2.49 13.56 -4.65
C ILE A 120 1.48 13.49 -3.52
N ILE A 121 0.26 13.06 -3.81
CA ILE A 121 -0.79 12.88 -2.81
C ILE A 121 -0.73 11.49 -2.19
N ARG A 122 -0.24 10.50 -2.93
CA ARG A 122 -0.04 9.11 -2.46
C ARG A 122 1.13 8.45 -3.19
N SER A 123 1.81 7.58 -2.48
CA SER A 123 2.75 6.61 -3.04
C SER A 123 2.29 5.20 -2.72
N LEU A 124 2.35 4.33 -3.74
CA LEU A 124 2.14 2.91 -3.60
C LEU A 124 3.43 2.18 -3.94
N ARG A 125 3.74 1.16 -3.15
CA ARG A 125 4.78 0.17 -3.47
C ARG A 125 4.11 -1.18 -3.55
N ILE A 126 4.42 -1.94 -4.59
CA ILE A 126 3.88 -3.28 -4.79
C ILE A 126 5.06 -4.23 -4.98
N SER A 127 5.04 -5.38 -4.33
CA SER A 127 6.09 -6.40 -4.43
C SER A 127 5.70 -7.57 -5.29
N LYS A 128 6.69 -8.41 -5.59
CA LYS A 128 6.51 -9.64 -6.37
C LYS A 128 5.51 -10.61 -5.74
N ASN A 129 5.42 -10.63 -4.41
CA ASN A 129 4.49 -11.49 -3.67
C ASN A 129 3.12 -10.84 -3.40
N GLY A 130 2.82 -9.70 -4.03
CA GLY A 130 1.50 -9.08 -3.96
C GLY A 130 1.22 -8.34 -2.65
N THR A 131 2.25 -7.98 -1.88
CA THR A 131 2.10 -7.00 -0.82
C THR A 131 1.97 -5.61 -1.44
N ILE A 132 1.19 -4.73 -0.81
CA ILE A 132 0.96 -3.35 -1.23
C ILE A 132 1.17 -2.46 0.01
N ALA A 133 2.10 -1.50 -0.07
CA ALA A 133 2.16 -0.38 0.88
C ALA A 133 1.51 0.81 0.24
N ILE A 134 0.70 1.51 1.03
CA ILE A 134 0.27 2.86 0.73
C ILE A 134 0.86 3.81 1.75
N SER A 135 1.40 4.92 1.27
CA SER A 135 1.95 5.97 2.12
C SER A 135 1.60 7.36 1.59
N LYS A 136 1.61 8.31 2.53
CA LYS A 136 1.52 9.75 2.30
C LYS A 136 2.67 10.38 3.08
N SER A 137 3.23 11.47 2.57
CA SER A 137 4.24 12.23 3.30
C SER A 137 3.84 12.44 4.76
N TYR A 138 4.76 12.08 5.66
CA TYR A 138 4.65 12.23 7.11
C TYR A 138 3.59 11.35 7.82
N GLU A 139 2.99 10.37 7.14
CA GLU A 139 2.10 9.37 7.75
C GLU A 139 2.75 7.98 7.75
N PRO A 140 2.46 7.13 8.76
CA PRO A 140 2.92 5.74 8.76
C PRO A 140 2.35 4.98 7.56
N GLU A 141 3.13 4.06 7.00
CA GLU A 141 2.66 3.22 5.89
C GLU A 141 1.59 2.24 6.38
N LYS A 142 0.54 2.07 5.57
CA LYS A 142 -0.42 0.99 5.74
C LYS A 142 -0.08 -0.12 4.76
N PHE A 143 -0.20 -1.37 5.20
CA PHE A 143 0.15 -2.55 4.41
C PHE A 143 -1.06 -3.43 4.14
N TYR A 144 -1.09 -3.95 2.93
CA TYR A 144 -2.10 -4.88 2.44
C TYR A 144 -1.42 -6.01 1.67
N THR A 145 -2.09 -7.14 1.52
CA THR A 145 -1.66 -8.19 0.59
C THR A 145 -2.84 -8.59 -0.29
N ILE A 146 -2.54 -8.84 -1.56
CA ILE A 146 -3.52 -9.36 -2.53
C ILE A 146 -4.03 -10.69 -1.98
N SER A 147 -5.35 -10.82 -1.91
CA SER A 147 -6.01 -11.99 -1.31
C SER A 147 -6.09 -13.18 -2.27
N ASP A 148 -5.98 -12.93 -3.56
CA ASP A 148 -5.91 -13.96 -4.60
C ASP A 148 -4.48 -14.52 -4.71
N GLU A 149 -4.37 -15.85 -4.83
CA GLU A 149 -3.08 -16.54 -5.00
C GLU A 149 -2.45 -16.24 -6.38
N SER A 150 -3.24 -15.79 -7.36
CA SER A 150 -2.78 -15.41 -8.71
C SER A 150 -2.29 -13.96 -8.80
N VAL A 151 -1.31 -13.59 -7.95
CA VAL A 151 -0.74 -12.24 -7.87
C VAL A 151 -0.29 -11.69 -9.23
N LEU A 152 0.40 -12.51 -10.03
CA LEU A 152 0.89 -12.07 -11.35
C LEU A 152 -0.25 -11.71 -12.28
N ASP A 153 -1.32 -12.52 -12.30
CA ASP A 153 -2.50 -12.25 -13.13
C ASP A 153 -3.18 -10.96 -12.71
N THR A 154 -3.27 -10.73 -11.40
CA THR A 154 -3.82 -9.51 -10.81
C THR A 154 -3.03 -8.26 -11.20
N LEU A 155 -1.69 -8.37 -11.35
CA LEU A 155 -0.82 -7.24 -11.68
C LEU A 155 -0.52 -7.10 -13.19
N LYS A 156 -1.08 -7.97 -14.06
CA LYS A 156 -0.85 -7.91 -15.53
C LYS A 156 -1.18 -6.55 -16.14
N PHE A 157 -2.17 -5.83 -15.61
CA PHE A 157 -2.53 -4.51 -16.13
C PHE A 157 -1.40 -3.48 -15.95
N LEU A 158 -0.53 -3.62 -14.94
CA LEU A 158 0.62 -2.74 -14.75
C LEU A 158 1.65 -2.95 -15.87
N GLU A 159 1.96 -4.20 -16.19
CA GLU A 159 2.87 -4.54 -17.30
C GLU A 159 2.31 -4.04 -18.63
N GLN A 160 1.01 -4.28 -18.89
CA GLN A 160 0.34 -3.79 -20.10
C GLN A 160 0.37 -2.27 -20.21
N THR A 161 0.15 -1.57 -19.09
CA THR A 161 0.21 -0.10 -19.03
C THR A 161 1.60 0.42 -19.35
N ILE A 162 2.64 -0.19 -18.76
CA ILE A 162 4.04 0.18 -19.00
C ILE A 162 4.42 -0.07 -20.46
N GLN A 163 4.14 -1.27 -20.99
CA GLN A 163 4.45 -1.64 -22.37
C GLN A 163 3.76 -0.73 -23.38
N LYS A 164 2.47 -0.43 -23.20
CA LYS A 164 1.72 0.48 -24.06
C LYS A 164 2.39 1.85 -24.13
N LYS A 165 2.83 2.39 -22.98
CA LYS A 165 3.47 3.71 -22.91
C LYS A 165 4.88 3.74 -23.51
N LEU A 166 5.63 2.66 -23.38
CA LEU A 166 6.93 2.53 -24.05
C LEU A 166 6.74 2.48 -25.57
N GLN A 167 5.76 1.72 -26.07
CA GLN A 167 5.42 1.66 -27.49
C GLN A 167 4.93 3.02 -28.05
N ASP A 168 4.11 3.75 -27.29
CA ASP A 168 3.66 5.10 -27.66
C ASP A 168 4.81 6.10 -27.76
N LYS A 169 5.89 5.92 -26.96
CA LYS A 169 7.09 6.76 -27.00
C LYS A 169 7.93 6.43 -28.25
N GLU A 170 8.08 5.15 -28.60
CA GLU A 170 8.80 4.71 -29.80
C GLU A 170 8.09 5.14 -31.10
N ASN A 171 6.77 5.06 -31.16
CA ASN A 171 5.99 5.44 -32.35
C ASN A 171 5.90 6.96 -32.60
N LYS A 172 6.34 7.79 -31.63
CA LYS A 172 6.34 9.26 -31.72
C LYS A 172 7.74 9.86 -31.90
N GLY A 173 8.79 9.03 -31.92
CA GLY A 173 10.16 9.42 -32.23
C GLY A 173 10.47 9.27 -33.71
#